data_AF-A0A1V6K161-F1
#
_entry.id   AF-A0A1V6K161-F1
#
_cell.length_a   1.000
_cell.length_b   1.000
_cell.length_c   1.000
_cell.angle_alpha   90.00
_cell.angle_beta   90.00
_cell.angle_gamma   90.00
#
_symmetry.space_group_name_H-M   'P 1'
#
loop_
_entity.id
_entity.type
_entity.pdbx_description
1 polymer ?
#
loop_
_entity_poly.entity_id
_entity_poly.type
_entity_poly.pdbx_seq_one_letter_code
_entity_poly.pdbx_strand_id
1 'polypeptide(L)' 'MTRKILRCPICLNTDIYWDARGPYATLYYCRQCGYQGAFILECDEEGDVFPV' A
#
# COMPACT_ATOMS: atom_id res chain seq x y z
N MET A 1 -10.16 -6.17 15.74
CA MET A 1 -10.25 -5.15 14.67
C MET A 1 -8.95 -5.25 13.92
N THR A 2 -8.93 -5.94 12.78
CA THR A 2 -7.70 -6.17 12.02
C THR A 2 -7.26 -4.85 11.39
N ARG A 3 -5.99 -4.47 11.62
CA ARG A 3 -5.45 -3.23 11.04
C ARG A 3 -5.03 -3.50 9.60
N LYS A 4 -5.50 -2.66 8.68
CA LYS A 4 -5.08 -2.69 7.28
C LYS A 4 -3.82 -1.84 7.09
N ILE A 5 -2.79 -2.43 6.48
CA ILE A 5 -1.55 -1.76 6.09
C ILE A 5 -1.47 -1.68 4.56
N LEU A 6 -1.08 -0.52 4.04
CA LEU A 6 -0.74 -0.35 2.64
C LEU A 6 0.72 -0.73 2.39
N ARG A 7 0.96 -1.53 1.34
CA ARG A 7 2.30 -1.95 0.91
C ARG A 7 2.53 -1.64 -0.56
N CYS A 8 3.76 -1.25 -0.87
CA CYS A 8 4.19 -1.02 -2.25
C CYS A 8 4.16 -2.34 -3.03
N PRO A 9 3.56 -2.38 -4.24
CA PRO A 9 3.54 -3.60 -5.05
C PRO A 9 4.92 -4.00 -5.61
N ILE A 10 5.90 -3.10 -5.55
CA ILE A 10 7.24 -3.33 -6.10
C ILE A 10 8.23 -3.78 -5.01
N CYS A 11 8.32 -3.02 -3.91
CA CYS A 11 9.31 -3.27 -2.86
C CYS A 11 8.69 -3.67 -1.51
N LEU A 12 7.37 -3.82 -1.42
CA LEU A 12 6.62 -4.18 -0.20
C LEU A 12 6.75 -3.22 0.98
N ASN A 13 7.47 -2.11 0.79
CA ASN A 13 7.62 -1.09 1.79
C ASN A 13 6.29 -0.39 2.12
N THR A 14 6.12 0.02 3.36
CA THR A 14 4.90 0.67 3.88
C THR A 14 4.98 2.19 3.92
N ASP A 15 6.17 2.77 3.64
CA ASP A 15 6.36 4.22 3.53
C ASP A 15 5.81 4.73 2.19
N ILE A 16 4.50 5.00 2.21
CA ILE A 16 3.68 5.35 1.05
C ILE A 16 2.93 6.63 1.36
N TYR A 17 2.90 7.56 0.42
CA TYR A 17 2.02 8.73 0.45
C TYR A 17 1.07 8.68 -0.75
N TRP A 18 -0.06 9.35 -0.65
CA TRP A 18 -1.05 9.38 -1.70
C TRP A 18 -1.52 10.80 -1.98
N ASP A 19 -1.89 11.03 -3.23
CA ASP A 19 -2.42 12.29 -3.72
C ASP A 19 -3.81 12.04 -4.30
N ALA A 20 -4.83 12.66 -3.70
CA ALA A 20 -6.20 12.61 -4.18
C ALA A 20 -6.43 13.75 -5.18
N ARG A 21 -6.33 13.45 -6.48
CA ARG A 21 -6.50 14.46 -7.54
C ARG A 21 -7.98 14.69 -7.86
N GLY A 22 -8.73 15.24 -6.91
CA GLY A 22 -10.14 15.60 -7.10
C GLY A 22 -11.02 14.38 -7.41
N PRO A 23 -11.97 14.46 -8.37
CA PRO A 23 -12.86 13.33 -8.72
C PRO A 23 -12.15 12.17 -9.43
N TYR A 24 -10.84 12.27 -9.66
CA TYR A 24 -10.02 11.25 -10.31
C TYR A 24 -9.41 10.27 -9.30
N ALA A 25 -8.85 9.17 -9.82
CA ALA A 25 -8.26 8.11 -9.01
C ALA A 25 -7.16 8.62 -8.06
N THR A 26 -7.11 8.04 -6.86
CA THR A 26 -6.01 8.20 -5.90
C THR A 26 -4.73 7.60 -6.49
N LEU A 27 -3.65 8.38 -6.50
CA LEU A 27 -2.32 7.88 -6.87
C LEU A 27 -1.48 7.67 -5.62
N TYR A 28 -0.89 6.48 -5.51
CA TYR A 28 0.03 6.09 -4.45
C TYR A 28 1.46 6.25 -4.91
N TYR A 29 2.32 6.70 -4.00
CA TYR A 29 3.72 6.97 -4.23
C TYR A 29 4.57 6.31 -3.13
N CYS A 30 5.53 5.47 -3.52
CA CYS A 30 6.45 4.86 -2.58
C CYS A 30 7.73 5.69 -2.46
N ARG A 31 8.12 6.09 -1.24
CA ARG A 31 9.36 6.86 -1.04
C ARG A 31 10.64 6.03 -1.19
N GLN A 32 10.52 4.70 -1.17
CA GLN A 32 11.66 3.80 -1.11
C GLN A 32 12.11 3.31 -2.49
N CYS A 33 11.18 3.01 -3.41
CA CYS A 33 11.50 2.58 -4.77
C CYS A 33 11.03 3.55 -5.87
N GLY A 34 10.26 4.59 -5.51
CA GLY A 34 9.71 5.54 -6.48
C GLY A 34 8.49 5.04 -7.24
N TYR A 35 7.87 3.93 -6.83
CA TYR A 35 6.60 3.47 -7.43
C TYR A 35 5.55 4.60 -7.41
N GLN A 36 4.86 4.78 -8.53
CA GLN A 36 3.75 5.71 -8.69
C GLN A 36 2.62 5.03 -9.47
N GLY A 37 1.43 4.96 -8.89
CA GLY A 37 0.28 4.38 -9.60
C GLY A 37 -1.00 4.32 -8.77
N ALA A 38 -2.10 3.95 -9.41
CA ALA A 38 -3.40 3.81 -8.75
C ALA A 38 -3.58 2.46 -8.03
N PHE A 39 -2.60 1.57 -8.14
CA PHE A 39 -2.64 0.23 -7.56
C PHE A 39 -1.80 0.15 -6.29
N ILE A 40 -2.32 -0.46 -5.23
CA ILE A 40 -1.61 -0.63 -3.96
C ILE A 40 -2.01 -1.97 -3.34
N LEU A 41 -1.11 -2.56 -2.54
CA LEU A 41 -1.44 -3.77 -1.79
C LEU A 41 -2.04 -3.38 -0.45
N GLU A 42 -3.25 -3.86 -0.16
CA GLU A 42 -3.84 -3.84 1.18
C GLU A 42 -3.56 -5.19 1.85
N CYS A 43 -2.84 -5.18 2.97
CA CYS A 43 -2.59 -6.36 3.80
C CYS A 43 -3.24 -6.18 5.18
N ASP A 44 -3.71 -7.27 5.76
CA ASP A 44 -4.18 -7.33 7.14
C ASP A 44 -3.00 -7.63 8.08
N GLU A 45 -2.83 -6.87 9.18
CA GLU A 45 -1.73 -7.06 10.16
C GLU A 45 -1.70 -8.47 10.79
N GLU A 46 -2.80 -9.22 10.76
CA GLU A 46 -2.94 -10.52 11.45
C GLU A 46 -3.23 -11.70 10.49
N GLY A 47 -2.99 -11.56 9.18
CA GLY A 47 -3.47 -12.51 8.16
C GLY A 47 -2.49 -13.53 7.57
N ASP A 48 -1.17 -13.34 7.71
CA ASP A 48 -0.17 -14.20 7.05
C ASP A 48 0.60 -15.13 8.01
N VAL A 49 0.08 -15.35 9.22
CA VAL A 49 0.53 -16.49 10.04
C VAL A 49 -0.23 -17.70 9.55
N PHE A 50 0.23 -18.30 8.45
CA PHE A 50 -0.08 -19.71 8.21
C PHE A 50 0.44 -20.47 9.45
N PRO A 51 -0.42 -21.16 10.22
CA PRO A 51 0.09 -22.09 11.21
C PRO A 51 0.92 -23.13 10.46
N VAL A 52 2.24 -23.08 10.67
CA VAL A 52 3.19 -24.09 10.19
C VAL A 52 2.98 -25.41 10.92
#